data_AF-A0A536G5T8-F1
#
_entry.id   AF-A0A536G5T8-F1
#
_cell.length_a   1.000
_cell.length_b   1.000
_cell.length_c   1.000
_cell.angle_alpha   90.00
_cell.angle_beta   90.00
_cell.angle_gamma   90.00
#
_symmetry.space_group_name_H-M   'P 1'
#
loop_
_entity.id
_entity.type
_entity.pdbx_description
1 polymer ?
#
loop_
_entity_poly.entity_id
_entity_poly.type
_entity_poly.pdbx_seq_one_letter_code
_entity_poly.pdbx_strand_id
1 'polypeptide(L)'
;MKTVIVGCGRVGSVLADSFDRAGHDVIIIDTSTSAFDRLPGSFGGAAVRGDGTDEDTLRRAGAENADLFIAITEGDNRNVMATQLASEALGAKQVIAKINDPLRAAAYADLGLATLCRTNLMAAAVSDFLGLGLTFGPGLSAPTGQHPGGEHHGPDDEPVATATGPAPAGSPAPAQPTTSTTPFGSDPAPVASASAREG
;
A
#
# COMPACT_ATOMS: atom_id res chain seq x y z
N MET A 1 -9.53 -17.62 -8.44
CA MET A 1 -8.20 -17.01 -8.21
C MET A 1 -7.66 -17.59 -6.91
N LYS A 2 -6.36 -17.78 -6.83
CA LYS A 2 -5.66 -18.17 -5.61
C LYS A 2 -5.35 -16.93 -4.79
N THR A 3 -5.91 -16.84 -3.59
CA THR A 3 -5.77 -15.67 -2.72
C THR A 3 -5.22 -16.06 -1.36
N VAL A 4 -4.13 -15.40 -0.98
CA VAL A 4 -3.49 -15.59 0.34
C VAL A 4 -3.74 -14.36 1.19
N ILE A 5 -4.19 -14.56 2.42
CA ILE A 5 -4.47 -13.48 3.37
C ILE A 5 -3.66 -13.74 4.65
N VAL A 6 -2.77 -12.83 5.01
CA VAL A 6 -2.03 -12.83 6.27
C VAL A 6 -2.73 -11.91 7.27
N GLY A 7 -3.27 -12.51 8.33
CA GLY A 7 -3.96 -11.86 9.43
C GLY A 7 -5.45 -12.21 9.47
N CYS A 8 -5.84 -13.15 10.32
CA CYS A 8 -7.24 -13.51 10.59
C CYS A 8 -7.86 -12.61 11.68
N GLY A 9 -7.67 -11.30 11.53
CA GLY A 9 -8.32 -10.29 12.35
C GLY A 9 -9.77 -10.02 11.92
N ARG A 10 -10.31 -8.90 12.38
CA ARG A 10 -11.67 -8.45 12.02
C ARG A 10 -11.87 -8.29 10.51
N VAL A 11 -10.90 -7.65 9.84
CA VAL A 11 -10.99 -7.43 8.39
C VAL A 11 -10.64 -8.70 7.61
N GLY A 12 -9.61 -9.43 8.02
CA GLY A 12 -9.16 -10.60 7.27
C GLY A 12 -10.11 -11.78 7.27
N SER A 13 -10.79 -12.05 8.39
CA SER A 13 -11.85 -13.06 8.42
C SER A 13 -13.01 -12.72 7.48
N VAL A 14 -13.43 -11.44 7.43
CA VAL A 14 -14.48 -10.97 6.51
C VAL A 14 -14.03 -11.11 5.05
N LEU A 15 -12.78 -10.74 4.73
CA LEU A 15 -12.25 -10.89 3.37
C LEU A 15 -12.14 -12.35 2.97
N ALA A 16 -11.65 -13.22 3.86
CA ALA A 16 -11.53 -14.65 3.58
C ALA A 16 -12.88 -15.30 3.28
N ASP A 17 -13.89 -15.09 4.14
CA ASP A 17 -15.24 -15.60 3.90
C ASP A 17 -15.85 -15.04 2.61
N SER A 18 -15.70 -13.73 2.38
CA SER A 18 -16.28 -13.08 1.19
C SER A 18 -15.68 -13.63 -0.10
N PHE A 19 -14.36 -13.87 -0.11
CA PHE A 19 -13.65 -14.38 -1.28
C PHE A 19 -13.89 -15.87 -1.50
N ASP A 20 -13.96 -16.67 -0.44
CA ASP A 20 -14.32 -18.08 -0.49
C ASP A 20 -15.74 -18.26 -1.06
N ARG A 21 -16.71 -17.48 -0.58
CA ARG A 21 -18.08 -17.47 -1.11
C ARG A 21 -18.19 -16.98 -2.55
N ALA A 22 -17.22 -16.18 -3.02
CA ALA A 22 -17.11 -15.78 -4.41
C ALA A 22 -16.43 -16.85 -5.29
N GLY A 23 -16.07 -18.01 -4.74
CA GLY A 23 -15.45 -19.13 -5.45
C GLY A 23 -13.94 -18.98 -5.65
N HIS A 24 -13.27 -18.20 -4.80
CA HIS A 24 -11.81 -18.11 -4.80
C HIS A 24 -11.19 -19.22 -3.94
N ASP A 25 -9.98 -19.66 -4.31
CA ASP A 25 -9.18 -20.58 -3.50
C ASP A 25 -8.44 -19.75 -2.44
N VAL A 26 -8.96 -19.75 -1.22
CA VAL A 26 -8.51 -18.85 -0.14
C VAL A 26 -7.64 -19.61 0.86
N ILE A 27 -6.44 -19.09 1.10
CA ILE A 27 -5.56 -19.48 2.19
C ILE A 27 -5.47 -18.31 3.16
N ILE A 28 -5.90 -18.51 4.41
CA ILE A 28 -5.78 -17.51 5.47
C ILE A 28 -4.78 -17.97 6.53
N ILE A 29 -3.82 -17.10 6.83
CA ILE A 29 -2.68 -17.37 7.70
C ILE A 29 -2.73 -16.46 8.92
N ASP A 30 -2.60 -17.02 10.12
CA ASP A 30 -2.43 -16.24 11.35
C ASP A 30 -1.51 -16.97 12.33
N THR A 31 -0.78 -16.22 13.14
CA THR A 31 0.07 -16.75 14.21
C THR A 31 -0.72 -17.37 15.37
N SER A 32 -1.96 -16.88 15.59
CA SER A 32 -2.83 -17.29 16.68
C SER A 32 -3.93 -18.21 16.19
N THR A 33 -4.03 -19.41 16.78
CA THR A 33 -5.10 -20.36 16.46
C THR A 33 -6.49 -19.82 16.79
N SER A 34 -6.62 -19.06 17.88
CA SER A 34 -7.89 -18.42 18.27
C SER A 34 -8.38 -17.35 17.28
N ALA A 35 -7.52 -16.88 16.37
CA ALA A 35 -7.95 -15.93 15.34
C ALA A 35 -8.95 -16.58 14.36
N PHE A 36 -8.83 -17.90 14.14
CA PHE A 36 -9.69 -18.66 13.23
C PHE A 36 -11.11 -18.86 13.77
N ASP A 37 -11.36 -18.63 15.06
CA ASP A 37 -12.71 -18.63 15.65
C ASP A 37 -13.63 -17.55 15.03
N ARG A 38 -13.04 -16.59 14.28
CA ARG A 38 -13.76 -15.56 13.53
C ARG A 38 -14.27 -16.04 12.17
N LEU A 39 -13.75 -17.15 11.67
CA LEU A 39 -14.19 -17.72 10.40
C LEU A 39 -15.54 -18.41 10.62
N PRO A 40 -16.50 -18.24 9.70
CA PRO A 40 -17.76 -18.95 9.80
C PRO A 40 -17.54 -20.44 9.56
N GLY A 41 -18.39 -21.29 10.14
CA GLY A 41 -18.32 -22.74 9.92
C GLY A 41 -18.57 -23.17 8.47
N SER A 42 -19.04 -22.26 7.61
CA SER A 42 -19.20 -22.45 6.17
C SER A 42 -17.94 -22.17 5.35
N PHE A 43 -16.88 -21.62 5.96
CA PHE A 43 -15.64 -21.30 5.26
C PHE A 43 -14.97 -22.58 4.73
N GLY A 44 -14.82 -22.67 3.41
CA GLY A 44 -14.26 -23.83 2.71
C GLY A 44 -12.76 -23.74 2.44
N GLY A 45 -12.15 -22.56 2.63
CA GLY A 45 -10.72 -22.33 2.41
C GLY A 45 -9.81 -22.93 3.48
N ALA A 46 -8.50 -22.75 3.30
CA ALA A 46 -7.48 -23.26 4.21
C ALA A 46 -7.14 -22.24 5.30
N ALA A 47 -7.31 -22.62 6.58
CA ALA A 47 -6.82 -21.84 7.73
C ALA A 47 -5.50 -22.44 8.24
N VAL A 48 -4.41 -21.68 8.16
CA VAL A 48 -3.05 -22.16 8.46
C VAL A 48 -2.46 -21.34 9.60
N ARG A 49 -2.05 -22.03 10.68
CA ARG A 49 -1.26 -21.38 11.74
C ARG A 49 0.17 -21.18 11.25
N GLY A 50 0.64 -19.93 11.23
CA GLY A 50 1.98 -19.62 10.76
C GLY A 50 2.37 -18.14 10.88
N ASP A 51 3.66 -17.85 10.76
CA ASP A 51 4.15 -16.48 10.59
C ASP A 51 4.19 -16.11 9.10
N GLY A 52 3.54 -15.01 8.74
CA GLY A 52 3.49 -14.52 7.37
C GLY A 52 4.78 -13.85 6.89
N THR A 53 5.80 -13.72 7.74
CA THR A 53 7.14 -13.27 7.35
C THR A 53 8.16 -14.40 7.23
N ASP A 54 7.73 -15.66 7.41
CA ASP A 54 8.56 -16.85 7.25
C ASP A 54 8.26 -17.52 5.90
N GLU A 55 9.25 -17.52 5.01
CA GLU A 55 9.15 -18.08 3.66
C GLU A 55 8.78 -19.55 3.67
N ASP A 56 9.42 -20.36 4.52
CA ASP A 56 9.16 -21.80 4.59
C ASP A 56 7.73 -22.06 5.05
N THR A 57 7.22 -21.24 5.98
CA THR A 57 5.83 -21.29 6.40
C THR A 57 4.88 -20.98 5.25
N LEU A 58 5.15 -19.92 4.49
CA LEU A 58 4.32 -19.55 3.36
C LEU A 58 4.35 -20.61 2.24
N ARG A 59 5.51 -21.21 1.94
CA ARG A 59 5.61 -22.30 0.95
C ARG A 59 4.83 -23.54 1.41
N ARG A 60 4.97 -23.95 2.67
CA ARG A 60 4.19 -25.08 3.22
C ARG A 60 2.68 -24.81 3.25
N ALA A 61 2.28 -23.56 3.45
CA ALA A 61 0.88 -23.14 3.36
C ALA A 61 0.34 -23.14 1.92
N GLY A 62 1.22 -23.32 0.92
CA GLY A 62 0.87 -23.26 -0.48
C GLY A 62 0.68 -21.84 -0.98
N ALA A 63 1.38 -20.84 -0.45
CA ALA A 63 1.21 -19.44 -0.86
C ALA A 63 1.90 -19.08 -2.21
N GLU A 64 2.69 -20.00 -2.77
CA GLU A 64 3.44 -19.79 -4.01
C GLU A 64 2.54 -19.45 -5.21
N ASN A 65 3.00 -18.53 -6.05
CA ASN A 65 2.35 -18.08 -7.28
C ASN A 65 0.88 -17.64 -7.07
N ALA A 66 0.57 -17.09 -5.89
CA ALA A 66 -0.76 -16.56 -5.61
C ALA A 66 -1.13 -15.47 -6.61
N ASP A 67 -2.39 -15.46 -7.06
CA ASP A 67 -2.89 -14.37 -7.90
C ASP A 67 -2.98 -13.07 -7.09
N LEU A 68 -3.26 -13.19 -5.79
CA LEU A 68 -3.39 -12.08 -4.86
C LEU A 68 -2.85 -12.47 -3.48
N PHE A 69 -1.99 -11.64 -2.89
CA PHE A 69 -1.49 -11.77 -1.53
C PHE A 69 -1.80 -10.50 -0.72
N ILE A 70 -2.48 -10.64 0.41
CA ILE A 70 -2.90 -9.50 1.24
C ILE A 70 -2.31 -9.66 2.63
N ALA A 71 -1.55 -8.69 3.13
CA ALA A 71 -1.09 -8.65 4.52
C ALA A 71 -1.78 -7.54 5.29
N ILE A 72 -2.65 -7.92 6.23
CA ILE A 72 -3.60 -7.02 6.93
C ILE A 72 -3.56 -7.20 8.45
N THR A 73 -2.41 -7.63 8.98
CA THR A 73 -2.17 -7.71 10.42
C THR A 73 -2.07 -6.32 11.05
N GLU A 74 -1.97 -6.23 12.38
CA GLU A 74 -1.75 -4.96 13.07
C GLU A 74 -0.33 -4.40 12.99
N GLY A 75 0.64 -5.15 12.44
CA GLY A 75 2.02 -4.70 12.31
C GLY A 75 2.37 -4.22 10.90
N ASP A 76 2.59 -2.91 10.72
CA ASP A 76 2.97 -2.33 9.43
C ASP A 76 4.25 -2.98 8.86
N ASN A 77 5.29 -3.15 9.69
CA ASN A 77 6.55 -3.81 9.28
C ASN A 77 6.31 -5.25 8.82
N ARG A 78 5.46 -5.99 9.55
CA ARG A 78 5.12 -7.38 9.22
C ARG A 78 4.39 -7.43 7.88
N ASN A 79 3.46 -6.51 7.65
CA ASN A 79 2.68 -6.49 6.42
C ASN A 79 3.57 -6.19 5.21
N VAL A 80 4.45 -5.19 5.31
CA VAL A 80 5.40 -4.85 4.23
C VAL A 80 6.33 -6.02 3.93
N MET A 81 6.98 -6.59 4.96
CA MET A 81 7.90 -7.71 4.76
C MET A 81 7.19 -8.93 4.17
N ALA A 82 6.00 -9.28 4.66
CA ALA A 82 5.22 -10.40 4.13
C ALA A 82 4.86 -10.19 2.65
N THR A 83 4.44 -8.98 2.27
CA THR A 83 4.12 -8.68 0.86
C THR A 83 5.34 -8.66 -0.05
N GLN A 84 6.48 -8.14 0.42
CA GLN A 84 7.73 -8.16 -0.34
C GLN A 84 8.20 -9.59 -0.56
N LEU A 85 8.22 -10.39 0.50
CA LEU A 85 8.56 -11.81 0.41
C LEU A 85 7.63 -12.57 -0.55
N ALA A 86 6.33 -12.30 -0.48
CA ALA A 86 5.37 -12.92 -1.38
C ALA A 86 5.61 -12.53 -2.85
N SER A 87 5.92 -11.25 -3.11
CA SER A 87 6.20 -10.76 -4.46
C SER A 87 7.52 -11.31 -5.01
N GLU A 88 8.60 -11.23 -4.21
CA GLU A 88 9.97 -11.46 -4.68
C GLU A 88 10.37 -12.94 -4.63
N ALA A 89 10.01 -13.67 -3.56
CA ALA A 89 10.43 -15.06 -3.36
C ALA A 89 9.36 -16.09 -3.76
N LEU A 90 8.07 -15.72 -3.66
CA LEU A 90 6.95 -16.62 -3.91
C LEU A 90 6.23 -16.37 -5.24
N GLY A 91 6.56 -15.29 -5.96
CA GLY A 91 5.98 -14.98 -7.26
C GLY A 91 4.50 -14.58 -7.21
N ALA A 92 4.04 -13.97 -6.13
CA ALA A 92 2.68 -13.44 -6.06
C ALA A 92 2.47 -12.33 -7.10
N LYS A 93 1.39 -12.42 -7.90
CA LYS A 93 1.15 -11.50 -9.03
C LYS A 93 0.74 -10.10 -8.57
N GLN A 94 -0.03 -10.03 -7.48
CA GLN A 94 -0.50 -8.79 -6.88
C GLN A 94 -0.36 -8.89 -5.36
N VAL A 95 0.16 -7.83 -4.74
CA VAL A 95 0.33 -7.76 -3.29
C VAL A 95 -0.30 -6.49 -2.72
N ILE A 96 -0.94 -6.59 -1.56
CA ILE A 96 -1.52 -5.45 -0.84
C ILE A 96 -1.07 -5.48 0.62
N ALA A 97 -0.40 -4.41 1.07
CA ALA A 97 0.03 -4.25 2.45
C ALA A 97 -0.85 -3.23 3.18
N LYS A 98 -1.46 -3.62 4.31
CA LYS A 98 -2.10 -2.66 5.22
C LYS A 98 -1.05 -1.87 5.98
N ILE A 99 -1.13 -0.56 5.90
CA ILE A 99 -0.27 0.37 6.64
C ILE A 99 -1.16 1.32 7.46
N ASN A 100 -0.83 1.55 8.72
CA ASN A 100 -1.59 2.49 9.54
C ASN A 100 -1.07 3.92 9.36
N ASP A 101 0.24 4.11 9.26
CA ASP A 101 0.85 5.42 9.10
C ASP A 101 0.72 5.95 7.64
N PRO A 102 0.10 7.13 7.40
CA PRO A 102 -0.06 7.66 6.05
C PRO A 102 1.24 7.99 5.32
N LEU A 103 2.25 8.50 6.02
CA LEU A 103 3.54 8.86 5.43
C LEU A 103 4.26 7.61 4.92
N ARG A 104 4.23 6.54 5.72
CA ARG A 104 4.76 5.23 5.34
C ARG A 104 3.98 4.61 4.19
N ALA A 105 2.66 4.72 4.19
CA ALA A 105 1.82 4.18 3.12
C ALA A 105 2.15 4.79 1.76
N ALA A 106 2.38 6.11 1.72
CA ALA A 106 2.84 6.81 0.52
C ALA A 106 4.23 6.34 0.09
N ALA A 107 5.20 6.33 1.02
CA ALA A 107 6.56 5.91 0.72
C ALA A 107 6.66 4.48 0.17
N TYR A 108 5.87 3.53 0.68
CA TYR A 108 5.88 2.15 0.17
C TYR A 108 5.17 2.01 -1.19
N ALA A 109 4.16 2.84 -1.47
CA ALA A 109 3.52 2.87 -2.80
C ALA A 109 4.51 3.31 -3.88
N ASP A 110 5.32 4.33 -3.57
CA ASP A 110 6.40 4.82 -4.44
C ASP A 110 7.52 3.79 -4.65
N LEU A 111 7.61 2.77 -3.81
CA LEU A 111 8.55 1.65 -3.94
C LEU A 111 7.95 0.43 -4.68
N GLY A 112 6.72 0.54 -5.18
CA GLY A 112 6.09 -0.51 -5.98
C GLY A 112 5.24 -1.50 -5.19
N LEU A 113 4.86 -1.20 -3.95
CA LEU A 113 3.93 -2.01 -3.16
C LEU A 113 2.55 -1.37 -3.12
N ALA A 114 1.48 -2.09 -3.45
CA ALA A 114 0.14 -1.55 -3.22
C ALA A 114 -0.12 -1.42 -1.71
N THR A 115 -0.59 -0.27 -1.25
CA THR A 115 -0.81 0.00 0.17
C THR A 115 -2.26 0.31 0.48
N LEU A 116 -2.80 -0.27 1.55
CA LEU A 116 -4.08 0.08 2.15
C LEU A 116 -3.84 0.89 3.42
N CYS A 117 -4.10 2.19 3.37
CA CYS A 117 -3.90 3.08 4.51
C CYS A 117 -5.16 3.15 5.39
N ARG A 118 -5.12 2.51 6.56
CA ARG A 118 -6.26 2.49 7.50
C ARG A 118 -6.64 3.90 7.94
N THR A 119 -5.64 4.72 8.31
CA THR A 119 -5.88 6.06 8.85
C THR A 119 -6.55 6.96 7.82
N ASN A 120 -6.08 6.95 6.58
CA ASN A 120 -6.70 7.72 5.50
C ASN A 120 -8.13 7.26 5.22
N LEU A 121 -8.38 5.94 5.13
CA LEU A 121 -9.74 5.41 4.92
C LEU A 121 -10.71 5.87 6.01
N MET A 122 -10.30 5.78 7.28
CA MET A 122 -11.15 6.17 8.41
C MET A 122 -11.37 7.69 8.45
N ALA A 123 -10.33 8.48 8.24
CA ALA A 123 -10.42 9.93 8.23
C ALA A 123 -11.32 10.44 7.09
N ALA A 124 -11.17 9.87 5.89
CA ALA A 124 -12.00 10.18 4.74
C ALA A 124 -13.49 9.86 5.03
N ALA A 125 -13.78 8.66 5.54
CA ALA A 125 -15.16 8.28 5.85
C ALA A 125 -15.84 9.21 6.87
N VAL A 126 -15.09 9.72 7.86
CA VAL A 126 -15.62 10.68 8.85
C VAL A 126 -15.84 12.06 8.22
N SER A 127 -14.90 12.56 7.41
CA SER A 127 -15.05 13.83 6.71
C SER A 127 -16.25 13.83 5.75
N ASP A 128 -16.42 12.73 5.02
CA ASP A 128 -17.53 12.55 4.08
C ASP A 128 -18.88 12.53 4.81
N PHE A 129 -18.97 11.79 5.92
CA PHE A 129 -20.19 11.74 6.74
C PHE A 129 -20.59 13.11 7.30
N LEU A 130 -19.60 13.92 7.69
CA LEU A 130 -19.81 15.25 8.24
C LEU A 130 -19.95 16.35 7.18
N GLY A 131 -19.69 16.04 5.89
CA GLY A 131 -19.72 17.02 4.81
C GLY A 131 -18.64 18.10 4.92
N LEU A 132 -17.49 17.79 5.53
CA LEU A 132 -16.46 18.79 5.81
C LEU A 132 -15.57 19.13 4.61
N GLY A 133 -15.58 18.30 3.56
CA GLY A 133 -14.75 18.48 2.38
C GLY A 133 -13.24 18.43 2.67
N LEU A 134 -12.83 17.83 3.79
CA LEU A 134 -11.41 17.65 4.12
C LEU A 134 -10.83 16.55 3.24
N THR A 135 -9.62 16.80 2.71
CA THR A 135 -8.87 15.85 1.91
C THR A 135 -7.81 15.15 2.75
N PHE A 136 -7.69 13.84 2.58
CA PHE A 136 -6.63 13.01 3.14
C PHE A 136 -5.88 12.31 2.00
N GLY A 137 -4.77 11.66 2.33
CA GLY A 137 -4.10 10.80 1.36
C GLY A 137 -5.02 9.66 0.89
N PRO A 138 -4.64 8.94 -0.19
CA PRO A 138 -5.41 7.81 -0.67
C PRO A 138 -5.58 6.72 0.41
N GLY A 139 -6.76 6.12 0.44
CA GLY A 139 -7.05 4.97 1.30
C GLY A 139 -6.49 3.66 0.75
N LEU A 140 -6.38 3.55 -0.58
CA LEU A 140 -5.69 2.48 -1.29
C LEU A 140 -4.81 3.15 -2.36
N SER A 141 -3.52 2.85 -2.35
CA SER A 141 -2.57 3.30 -3.36
C SER A 141 -2.15 2.12 -4.22
N ALA A 142 -2.25 2.30 -5.54
CA ALA A 142 -1.62 1.39 -6.49
C ALA A 142 -0.09 1.51 -6.40
N PRO A 143 0.66 0.46 -6.75
CA PRO A 143 2.11 0.53 -6.82
C PRO A 143 2.52 1.48 -7.96
N THR A 144 3.26 2.54 -7.65
CA THR A 144 3.71 3.56 -8.62
C THR A 144 5.19 3.44 -8.98
N GLY A 145 5.99 2.81 -8.11
CA GLY A 145 7.40 2.51 -8.36
C GLY A 145 7.62 1.18 -9.09
N GLN A 146 8.75 1.08 -9.79
CA GLN A 146 9.28 -0.21 -10.23
C GLN A 146 9.87 -0.91 -9.00
N HIS A 147 9.42 -2.12 -8.69
CA HIS A 147 10.06 -2.96 -7.67
C HIS A 147 11.53 -3.16 -8.08
N PRO A 148 12.53 -2.93 -7.20
CA PRO A 148 13.94 -3.10 -7.53
C PRO A 148 14.36 -4.53 -7.93
N GLY A 149 13.45 -5.51 -7.89
CA GLY A 149 13.69 -6.93 -8.22
C GLY A 149 12.99 -7.45 -9.47
N GLY A 150 12.38 -6.59 -10.29
CA GLY A 150 11.59 -7.00 -11.46
C GLY A 150 12.31 -6.87 -12.80
N GLU A 151 13.35 -7.66 -13.05
CA GLU A 151 13.73 -7.97 -14.44
C GLU A 151 12.79 -9.07 -14.96
N HIS A 152 11.59 -8.68 -15.39
CA HIS A 152 10.77 -9.56 -16.23
C HIS A 152 11.34 -9.58 -17.65
N HIS A 153 12.34 -10.43 -17.89
CA HIS A 153 12.75 -10.81 -19.24
C HIS A 153 11.70 -11.80 -19.79
N GLY A 154 10.66 -11.27 -20.42
CA GLY A 154 9.83 -12.07 -21.33
C GLY A 154 10.55 -12.18 -22.68
N PRO A 155 10.56 -13.36 -23.34
CA PRO A 155 10.86 -13.37 -24.76
C PRO A 155 9.67 -12.74 -25.49
N ASP A 156 9.93 -11.93 -26.51
CA ASP A 156 8.95 -11.32 -27.45
C ASP A 156 8.63 -9.82 -27.27
N ASP A 157 9.61 -8.97 -26.95
CA ASP A 157 9.54 -7.54 -27.29
C ASP A 157 10.33 -7.26 -28.59
N GLU A 158 9.67 -7.50 -29.74
CA GLU A 158 10.06 -6.90 -31.03
C GLU A 158 9.58 -5.43 -31.06
N PRO A 159 10.44 -4.44 -31.37
CA PRO A 159 10.05 -3.04 -31.34
C PRO A 159 9.22 -2.69 -32.58
N VAL A 160 7.92 -2.42 -32.39
CA VAL A 160 7.07 -1.83 -33.43
C VAL A 160 7.51 -0.37 -33.65
N ALA A 161 8.15 -0.14 -34.80
CA ALA A 161 8.49 1.17 -35.31
C ALA A 161 7.24 2.05 -35.47
N THR A 162 7.20 3.19 -34.78
CA THR A 162 6.17 4.22 -35.02
C THR A 162 6.78 5.29 -35.93
N ALA A 163 6.20 5.44 -37.12
CA ALA A 163 6.63 6.41 -38.13
C ALA A 163 6.24 7.84 -37.73
N THR A 164 7.23 8.73 -37.63
CA THR A 164 7.06 10.17 -37.42
C THR A 164 6.73 10.87 -38.75
N GLY A 165 5.51 11.40 -38.88
CA GLY A 165 5.13 12.34 -39.95
C GLY A 165 5.60 13.78 -39.66
N PRO A 166 5.70 14.65 -40.68
CA PRO A 166 6.46 15.90 -40.58
C PRO A 166 5.70 17.05 -39.89
N ALA A 167 6.46 17.90 -39.22
CA ALA A 167 6.03 19.09 -38.49
C ALA A 167 5.52 20.23 -39.40
N PRO A 168 4.59 21.08 -38.93
CA PRO A 168 4.36 22.40 -39.50
C PRO A 168 5.10 23.51 -38.74
N ALA A 169 5.56 24.49 -39.51
CA ALA A 169 6.40 25.61 -39.10
C ALA A 169 5.63 26.76 -38.41
N GLY A 170 6.26 27.34 -37.38
CA GLY A 170 6.46 28.79 -37.22
C GLY A 170 5.31 29.67 -36.73
N SER A 171 5.47 30.23 -35.53
CA SER A 171 5.35 31.68 -35.26
C SER A 171 5.94 32.04 -33.88
N PRO A 172 6.46 33.27 -33.68
CA PRO A 172 7.46 33.56 -32.65
C PRO A 172 6.87 33.98 -31.29
N ALA A 173 7.66 33.74 -30.24
CA ALA A 173 7.37 34.09 -28.86
C ALA A 173 7.53 35.60 -28.57
N PRO A 174 6.72 36.21 -27.69
CA PRO A 174 7.05 37.47 -27.06
C PRO A 174 7.84 37.23 -25.76
N ALA A 175 9.00 37.88 -25.65
CA ALA A 175 9.75 38.01 -24.40
C ALA A 175 9.03 38.93 -23.40
N GLN A 176 9.23 38.71 -22.09
CA GLN A 176 9.37 39.68 -20.98
C GLN A 176 9.21 38.93 -19.62
N PRO A 177 9.54 39.52 -18.45
CA PRO A 177 10.85 40.00 -18.02
C PRO A 177 11.31 39.34 -16.70
N THR A 178 12.62 39.36 -16.45
CA THR A 178 13.24 38.91 -15.20
C THR A 178 12.79 39.77 -14.02
N THR A 179 12.20 39.17 -12.99
CA THR A 179 12.01 39.83 -11.69
C THR A 179 12.99 39.25 -10.67
N SER A 180 13.72 40.16 -10.05
CA SER A 180 14.74 39.98 -9.04
C SER A 180 14.10 39.57 -7.70
N THR A 181 14.55 38.46 -7.14
CA THR A 181 14.26 38.07 -5.76
C THR A 181 15.12 38.88 -4.80
N THR A 182 14.52 39.77 -4.02
CA THR A 182 15.07 40.27 -2.76
C THR A 182 14.75 39.28 -1.64
N PRO A 183 15.73 38.87 -0.80
CA PRO A 183 15.42 38.08 0.39
C PRO A 183 15.01 39.00 1.55
N PHE A 184 13.81 38.75 2.09
CA PHE A 184 13.29 39.35 3.32
C PHE A 184 13.55 38.41 4.50
N GLY A 185 14.04 38.95 5.61
CA GLY A 185 13.78 38.43 6.95
C GLY A 185 14.89 37.63 7.63
N SER A 186 15.82 38.33 8.28
CA SER A 186 16.67 37.79 9.35
C SER A 186 15.98 37.96 10.72
N ASP A 187 15.88 36.82 11.41
CA ASP A 187 15.76 36.56 12.85
C ASP A 187 14.68 37.19 13.77
N PRO A 188 14.01 36.37 14.60
CA PRO A 188 13.25 36.80 15.77
C PRO A 188 14.17 37.05 16.98
N ALA A 189 13.84 38.09 17.77
CA ALA A 189 14.47 38.41 19.05
C ALA A 189 14.16 37.35 20.14
N PRO A 190 15.07 37.12 21.11
CA PRO A 190 14.89 36.08 22.14
C PRO A 190 14.03 36.52 23.33
N VAL A 191 13.38 35.52 23.92
CA VAL A 191 12.55 35.52 25.14
C VAL A 191 13.36 35.69 26.42
N ALA A 192 12.89 36.53 27.34
CA ALA A 192 13.02 36.45 28.82
C ALA A 192 12.20 37.62 29.43
N SER A 193 11.47 37.55 30.54
CA SER A 193 11.32 36.56 31.62
C SER A 193 10.00 36.83 32.35
N ALA A 194 9.35 35.76 32.80
CA ALA A 194 8.26 35.83 33.76
C ALA A 194 8.82 36.14 35.16
N SER A 195 8.19 37.09 35.87
CA SER A 195 8.34 37.23 37.31
C SER A 195 6.95 37.24 37.94
N ALA A 196 6.69 36.20 38.72
CA ALA A 196 5.55 36.07 39.58
C ALA A 196 5.58 37.17 40.66
N ARG A 197 4.42 37.77 40.93
CA ARG A 197 4.09 38.28 42.25
C ARG A 197 2.64 37.95 42.57
N GLU A 198 2.51 37.15 43.61
CA GLU A 198 1.32 36.95 44.42
C GLU A 198 0.81 38.30 44.96
N GLY A 199 -0.52 38.39 45.03
CA GLY A 199 -1.29 39.48 45.63
C GLY A 199 -2.77 39.13 45.56
#